data_AF-A0A4Q1CI30-F1
#
_entry.id   AF-A0A4Q1CI30-F1
#
_cell.length_a   1.000
_cell.length_b   1.000
_cell.length_c   1.000
_cell.angle_alpha   90.00
_cell.angle_beta   90.00
_cell.angle_gamma   90.00
#
_symmetry.space_group_name_H-M   'P 1'
#
loop_
_entity.id
_entity.type
_entity.pdbx_description
1 polymer ?
#
loop_
_entity_poly.entity_id
_entity_poly.type
_entity_poly.pdbx_seq_one_letter_code
_entity_poly.pdbx_strand_id
1 'polypeptide(L)'
;MPRAWKDIAENWENLPLESYKFLFSQAKDRFDDILGESTSLTEKSIGLGKITIVAMSGFVGYNFKTNPEYEWIVLLSFLFLIDLFCVVILMFPKGVIFKGSPPEEIFCTYLDNPDYTETEKTTVIYYHELIRYQERIEILIKKNTQRQLFYGVALITTVLSTLLTAGVIISTIFSHHP
;
A
#
# COMPACT_ATOMS: atom_id res chain seq x y z
N MET A 1 -12.01 7.41 -18.58
CA MET A 1 -12.53 7.59 -17.20
C MET A 1 -13.04 6.23 -16.73
N PRO A 2 -12.75 5.77 -15.51
CA PRO A 2 -13.43 4.60 -14.98
C PRO A 2 -14.93 4.94 -14.96
N ARG A 3 -15.79 4.09 -15.52
CA ARG A 3 -17.25 4.29 -15.44
C ARG A 3 -17.61 4.44 -13.97
N ALA A 4 -18.40 5.47 -13.62
CA ALA A 4 -18.93 5.53 -12.27
C ALA A 4 -19.77 4.27 -12.07
N TRP A 5 -19.75 3.66 -10.89
CA TRP A 5 -20.61 2.52 -10.58
C TRP A 5 -22.09 2.81 -10.90
N LYS A 6 -22.48 4.10 -10.85
CA LYS A 6 -23.79 4.65 -11.24
C LYS A 6 -24.18 4.34 -12.70
N ASP A 7 -23.21 4.11 -13.58
CA ASP A 7 -23.45 3.86 -15.00
C ASP A 7 -23.70 2.37 -15.32
N ILE A 8 -23.63 1.46 -14.32
CA ILE A 8 -23.61 0.01 -14.55
C ILE A 8 -25.00 -0.63 -14.49
N ALA A 9 -25.97 -0.07 -13.75
CA ALA A 9 -27.37 -0.36 -14.05
C ALA A 9 -28.31 0.79 -13.73
N GLU A 10 -29.11 1.15 -14.73
CA GLU A 10 -30.09 2.24 -14.73
C GLU A 10 -31.21 2.10 -13.69
N ASN A 11 -31.27 1.00 -12.93
CA ASN A 11 -32.39 0.68 -12.02
C ASN A 11 -31.94 -0.06 -10.74
N TRP A 12 -30.82 0.33 -10.12
CA TRP A 12 -30.37 -0.33 -8.88
C TRP A 12 -31.37 -0.26 -7.74
N GLU A 13 -32.14 0.82 -7.64
CA GLU A 13 -33.18 1.02 -6.64
C GLU A 13 -34.28 -0.07 -6.68
N ASN A 14 -34.46 -0.73 -7.83
CA ASN A 14 -35.47 -1.77 -8.04
C ASN A 14 -34.94 -3.20 -7.84
N LEU A 15 -33.69 -3.37 -7.41
CA LEU A 15 -33.12 -4.68 -7.17
C LEU A 15 -33.70 -5.31 -5.89
N PRO A 16 -33.92 -6.64 -5.87
CA PRO A 16 -34.37 -7.31 -4.66
C PRO A 16 -33.30 -7.22 -3.57
N LEU A 17 -33.73 -7.21 -2.31
CA LEU A 17 -32.84 -7.12 -1.14
C LEU A 17 -31.71 -8.17 -1.16
N GLU A 18 -31.96 -9.37 -1.69
CA GLU A 18 -30.94 -10.41 -1.82
C GLU A 18 -29.80 -10.00 -2.77
N SER A 19 -30.07 -9.22 -3.82
CA SER A 19 -29.03 -8.66 -4.67
C SER A 19 -28.16 -7.66 -3.91
N TYR A 20 -28.75 -6.82 -3.06
CA TYR A 20 -28.01 -5.89 -2.20
C TYR A 20 -27.10 -6.62 -1.21
N LYS A 21 -27.60 -7.68 -0.56
CA LYS A 21 -26.80 -8.52 0.34
C LYS A 21 -25.64 -9.19 -0.39
N PHE A 22 -25.89 -9.73 -1.58
CA PHE A 22 -24.84 -10.33 -2.41
C PHE A 22 -23.78 -9.31 -2.82
N LEU A 23 -24.19 -8.14 -3.32
CA LEU A 23 -23.24 -7.07 -3.66
C LEU A 23 -22.43 -6.62 -2.45
N PHE A 24 -23.09 -6.51 -1.29
CA PHE A 24 -22.45 -6.14 -0.05
C PHE A 24 -21.38 -7.16 0.38
N SER A 25 -21.66 -8.47 0.24
CA SER A 25 -20.66 -9.50 0.53
C SER A 25 -19.47 -9.40 -0.43
N GLN A 26 -19.72 -9.23 -1.73
CA GLN A 26 -18.65 -9.05 -2.73
C GLN A 26 -17.80 -7.79 -2.46
N ALA A 27 -18.43 -6.67 -2.08
CA ALA A 27 -17.72 -5.44 -1.75
C ALA A 27 -16.84 -5.60 -0.51
N LYS A 28 -17.34 -6.31 0.52
CA LYS A 28 -16.57 -6.62 1.72
C LYS A 28 -15.37 -7.52 1.41
N ASP A 29 -15.58 -8.61 0.66
CA ASP A 29 -14.51 -9.53 0.27
C ASP A 29 -13.43 -8.78 -0.53
N ARG A 30 -13.84 -7.95 -1.49
CA ARG A 30 -12.93 -7.12 -2.28
C ARG A 30 -12.14 -6.13 -1.42
N PHE A 31 -12.78 -5.51 -0.44
CA PHE A 31 -12.12 -4.60 0.49
C PHE A 31 -11.09 -5.33 1.37
N ASP A 32 -11.44 -6.52 1.86
CA ASP A 32 -10.54 -7.37 2.64
C ASP A 32 -9.32 -7.83 1.82
N ASP A 33 -9.50 -8.19 0.54
CA ASP A 33 -8.41 -8.52 -0.38
C ASP A 33 -7.42 -7.35 -0.55
N ILE A 34 -7.95 -6.15 -0.82
CA ILE A 34 -7.12 -4.95 -1.03
C ILE A 34 -6.39 -4.56 0.25
N LEU A 35 -7.04 -4.71 1.41
CA LEU A 35 -6.41 -4.54 2.71
C LEU A 35 -5.26 -5.54 2.90
N GLY A 36 -5.48 -6.81 2.53
CA GLY A 36 -4.49 -7.88 2.58
C GLY A 36 -3.26 -7.57 1.71
N GLU A 37 -3.47 -7.20 0.45
CA GLU A 37 -2.40 -6.77 -0.47
C GLU A 37 -1.59 -5.61 0.12
N SER A 38 -2.30 -4.64 0.68
CA SER A 38 -1.70 -3.45 1.27
C SER A 38 -0.86 -3.76 2.52
N THR A 39 -1.25 -4.77 3.30
CA THR A 39 -0.48 -5.29 4.44
C THR A 39 0.74 -6.08 3.97
N SER A 40 0.57 -6.94 2.96
CA SER A 40 1.68 -7.66 2.33
C SER A 40 2.75 -6.70 1.79
N LEU A 41 2.34 -5.58 1.18
CA LEU A 41 3.28 -4.55 0.71
C LEU A 41 4.08 -3.92 1.86
N THR A 42 3.45 -3.69 3.02
CA THR A 42 4.15 -3.19 4.22
C THR A 42 5.18 -4.21 4.72
N GLU A 43 4.79 -5.48 4.83
CA GLU A 43 5.69 -6.56 5.28
C GLU A 43 6.90 -6.71 4.35
N LYS A 44 6.68 -6.69 3.02
CA LYS A 44 7.74 -6.70 2.01
C LYS A 44 8.65 -5.48 2.15
N SER A 45 8.09 -4.30 2.39
CA SER A 45 8.86 -3.07 2.57
C SER A 45 9.72 -3.10 3.83
N ILE A 46 9.23 -3.69 4.92
CA ILE A 46 10.02 -3.93 6.14
C ILE A 46 11.18 -4.89 5.84
N GLY A 47 10.92 -5.96 5.09
CA GLY A 47 11.96 -6.89 4.64
C GLY A 47 13.04 -6.19 3.81
N LEU A 48 12.62 -5.32 2.88
CA LEU A 48 13.53 -4.52 2.06
C LEU A 48 14.38 -3.58 2.91
N GLY A 49 13.77 -2.86 3.85
CA GLY A 49 14.48 -1.98 4.78
C GLY A 49 15.56 -2.70 5.60
N LYS A 50 15.31 -3.95 6.02
CA LYS A 50 16.34 -4.76 6.70
C LYS A 50 17.54 -5.03 5.79
N ILE A 51 17.31 -5.38 4.53
CA ILE A 51 18.39 -5.63 3.56
C ILE A 51 19.20 -4.34 3.34
N THR A 52 18.53 -3.20 3.15
CA THR A 52 19.19 -1.90 3.00
C THR A 52 20.07 -1.58 4.21
N ILE A 53 19.59 -1.77 5.44
CA ILE A 53 20.36 -1.51 6.67
C ILE A 53 21.60 -2.42 6.74
N VAL A 54 21.47 -3.69 6.39
CA VAL A 54 22.60 -4.64 6.36
C VAL A 54 23.63 -4.23 5.32
N ALA A 55 23.21 -3.91 4.09
CA ALA A 55 24.10 -3.47 3.03
C ALA A 55 24.83 -2.18 3.40
N MET A 56 24.11 -1.20 3.96
CA MET A 56 24.68 0.07 4.44
C MET A 56 25.68 -0.16 5.57
N SER A 57 25.39 -1.06 6.53
CA SER A 57 26.32 -1.39 7.62
C SER A 57 27.61 -2.03 7.10
N GLY A 58 27.49 -2.94 6.12
CA GLY A 58 28.64 -3.55 5.45
C GLY A 58 29.49 -2.52 4.71
N PHE A 59 28.84 -1.60 3.99
CA PHE A 59 29.51 -0.52 3.29
C PHE A 59 30.25 0.42 4.25
N VAL A 60 29.60 0.87 5.33
CA VAL A 60 30.22 1.74 6.34
C VAL A 60 31.42 1.04 6.99
N GLY A 61 31.27 -0.23 7.39
CA GLY A 61 32.36 -1.01 7.96
C GLY A 61 33.56 -1.16 7.01
N TYR A 62 33.30 -1.33 5.72
CA TYR A 62 34.34 -1.36 4.70
C TYR A 62 35.08 -0.01 4.57
N ASN A 63 34.36 1.12 4.54
CA ASN A 63 34.95 2.46 4.49
C ASN A 63 35.82 2.81 5.71
N PHE A 64 35.53 2.25 6.88
CA PHE A 64 36.41 2.45 8.05
C PHE A 64 37.72 1.67 7.95
N LYS A 65 37.74 0.56 7.21
CA LYS A 65 38.91 -0.33 7.10
C LYS A 65 39.80 -0.02 5.90
N THR A 66 39.21 0.52 4.85
CA THR A 66 39.88 0.83 3.57
C THR A 66 39.57 2.27 3.20
N ASN A 67 40.47 2.96 2.49
CA ASN A 67 40.18 4.26 1.88
C ASN A 67 39.72 4.03 0.43
N PRO A 68 38.45 3.67 0.18
CA PRO A 68 37.97 3.52 -1.19
C PRO A 68 38.00 4.86 -1.94
N GLU A 69 37.91 4.77 -3.26
CA GLU A 69 37.83 5.95 -4.11
C GLU A 69 36.59 6.78 -3.74
N TYR A 70 36.80 8.10 -3.63
CA TYR A 70 35.77 9.04 -3.19
C TYR A 70 34.48 8.97 -4.04
N GLU A 71 34.61 8.65 -5.34
CA GLU A 71 33.48 8.54 -6.28
C GLU A 71 32.47 7.45 -5.85
N TRP A 72 32.97 6.28 -5.44
CA TRP A 72 32.11 5.19 -4.95
C TRP A 72 31.41 5.55 -3.64
N ILE A 73 32.07 6.34 -2.80
CA ILE A 73 31.49 6.82 -1.54
C ILE A 73 30.28 7.71 -1.81
N VAL A 74 30.43 8.69 -2.69
CA VAL A 74 29.36 9.62 -3.04
C VAL A 74 28.19 8.88 -3.69
N LEU A 75 28.46 8.00 -4.67
CA LEU A 75 27.42 7.26 -5.38
C LEU A 75 26.60 6.35 -4.44
N LEU A 76 27.28 5.50 -3.65
CA LEU A 76 26.60 4.56 -2.75
C LEU A 76 25.84 5.30 -1.64
N SER A 77 26.40 6.39 -1.10
CA SER A 77 25.70 7.21 -0.10
C SER A 77 24.40 7.80 -0.68
N PHE A 78 24.42 8.28 -1.93
CA PHE A 78 23.22 8.80 -2.58
C PHE A 78 22.16 7.71 -2.81
N LEU A 79 22.58 6.50 -3.23
CA LEU A 79 21.68 5.36 -3.40
C LEU A 79 21.03 4.94 -2.06
N PHE A 80 21.81 4.86 -0.98
CA PHE A 80 21.27 4.53 0.34
C PHE A 80 20.32 5.60 0.88
N LEU A 81 20.57 6.88 0.60
CA LEU A 81 19.65 7.95 0.97
C LEU A 81 18.30 7.84 0.25
N ILE A 82 18.32 7.52 -1.06
CA ILE A 82 17.09 7.27 -1.82
C ILE A 82 16.36 6.05 -1.27
N ASP A 83 17.06 4.94 -1.04
CA ASP A 83 16.49 3.73 -0.46
C ASP A 83 15.81 4.02 0.88
N LEU A 84 16.51 4.71 1.79
CA LEU A 84 16.00 5.03 3.11
C LEU A 84 14.76 5.92 3.01
N PHE A 85 14.77 6.93 2.14
CA PHE A 85 13.62 7.78 1.88
C PHE A 85 12.40 6.97 1.40
N CYS A 86 12.60 6.09 0.41
CA CYS A 86 11.51 5.25 -0.10
C CYS A 86 10.99 4.26 0.96
N VAL A 87 11.87 3.60 1.71
CA VAL A 87 11.51 2.67 2.79
C VAL A 87 10.70 3.39 3.88
N VAL A 88 11.10 4.59 4.27
CA VAL A 88 10.37 5.40 5.24
C VAL A 88 8.95 5.69 4.74
N ILE A 89 8.79 6.16 3.50
CA ILE A 89 7.46 6.39 2.89
C ILE A 89 6.60 5.12 2.88
N LEU A 90 7.22 3.97 2.62
CA LEU A 90 6.53 2.69 2.57
C LEU A 90 6.10 2.16 3.94
N MET A 91 6.85 2.49 4.99
CA MET A 91 6.61 2.09 6.38
C MET A 91 5.63 3.00 7.12
N PHE A 92 5.47 4.25 6.69
CA PHE A 92 4.52 5.16 7.34
C PHE A 92 3.10 4.56 7.33
N PRO A 93 2.41 4.55 8.49
CA PRO A 93 1.09 3.95 8.60
C PRO A 93 0.13 4.63 7.62
N LYS A 94 -0.67 3.80 6.94
CA LYS A 94 -1.82 4.27 6.18
C LYS A 94 -2.66 5.12 7.13
N GLY A 95 -3.10 6.31 6.71
CA GLY A 95 -4.19 6.98 7.43
C GLY A 95 -5.29 5.94 7.70
N VAL A 96 -5.68 5.77 8.97
CA VAL A 96 -6.41 4.60 9.44
C VAL A 96 -7.72 4.48 8.70
N ILE A 97 -7.87 3.45 7.86
CA ILE A 97 -9.14 3.11 7.21
C ILE A 97 -9.73 1.96 8.01
N PHE A 98 -10.75 2.27 8.80
CA PHE A 98 -11.41 1.31 9.67
C PHE A 98 -12.28 0.35 8.88
N LYS A 99 -12.39 -0.89 9.38
CA LYS A 99 -13.36 -1.86 8.87
C LYS A 99 -14.76 -1.47 9.38
N GLY A 100 -15.73 -1.44 8.48
CA GLY A 100 -17.11 -1.06 8.80
C GLY A 100 -17.31 0.43 9.02
N SER A 101 -18.56 0.84 9.20
CA SER A 101 -18.95 2.23 9.45
C SER A 101 -19.40 2.39 10.91
N PRO A 102 -19.13 3.55 11.55
CA PRO A 102 -19.64 3.82 12.89
C PRO A 102 -21.19 3.85 12.88
N PRO A 103 -21.84 3.55 14.02
CA PRO A 103 -23.30 3.56 14.11
C PRO A 103 -23.94 4.88 13.68
N GLU A 104 -23.32 6.02 13.97
CA GLU A 104 -23.80 7.36 13.57
C GLU A 104 -23.88 7.54 12.05
N GLU A 105 -23.02 6.85 11.31
CA GLU A 105 -23.06 6.82 9.85
C GLU A 105 -24.11 5.81 9.35
N ILE A 106 -24.35 4.71 10.05
CA ILE A 106 -25.32 3.69 9.63
C ILE A 106 -26.75 4.16 9.90
N PHE A 107 -26.98 4.69 11.10
CA PHE A 107 -28.26 5.16 11.60
C PHE A 107 -28.46 6.65 11.31
N CYS A 108 -28.66 6.98 10.03
CA CYS A 108 -29.01 8.35 9.65
C CYS A 108 -30.52 8.58 9.69
N THR A 109 -30.91 9.85 9.56
CA THR A 109 -32.30 10.35 9.53
C THR A 109 -33.24 9.64 8.55
N TYR A 110 -32.74 8.95 7.52
CA TYR A 110 -33.58 8.16 6.62
C TYR A 110 -34.23 6.93 7.29
N LEU A 111 -33.65 6.40 8.38
CA LEU A 111 -34.25 5.28 9.12
C LEU A 111 -35.43 5.70 9.99
N ASP A 112 -35.48 6.97 10.37
CA ASP A 112 -36.56 7.56 11.15
C ASP A 112 -37.75 7.98 10.28
N ASN A 113 -37.64 7.85 8.95
CA ASN A 113 -38.75 8.14 8.06
C ASN A 113 -39.87 7.09 8.25
N PRO A 114 -41.08 7.49 8.70
CA PRO A 114 -42.20 6.57 8.89
C PRO A 114 -42.79 6.04 7.57
N ASP A 115 -42.50 6.69 6.43
CA ASP A 115 -43.05 6.32 5.13
C ASP A 115 -42.37 5.09 4.51
N TYR A 116 -41.19 4.70 5.02
CA TYR A 116 -40.48 3.52 4.54
C TYR A 116 -40.90 2.26 5.29
N THR A 117 -41.13 1.19 4.53
CA THR A 117 -41.24 -0.18 5.05
C THR A 117 -39.91 -0.66 5.62
N GLU A 118 -39.94 -1.65 6.52
CA GLU A 118 -38.73 -2.29 7.07
C GLU A 118 -37.78 -2.82 5.97
N THR A 119 -38.34 -3.33 4.88
CA THR A 119 -37.59 -3.82 3.71
C THR A 119 -36.89 -2.68 2.97
N GLU A 120 -37.56 -1.53 2.79
CA GLU A 120 -36.97 -0.35 2.15
C GLU A 120 -35.87 0.24 3.03
N LYS A 121 -36.11 0.38 4.35
CA LYS A 121 -35.09 0.84 5.31
C LYS A 121 -33.83 -0.03 5.25
N THR A 122 -34.01 -1.35 5.22
CA THR A 122 -32.90 -2.29 5.11
C THR A 122 -32.15 -2.13 3.78
N THR A 123 -32.88 -1.95 2.68
CA THR A 123 -32.29 -1.75 1.34
C THR A 123 -31.47 -0.47 1.28
N VAL A 124 -31.97 0.63 1.87
CA VAL A 124 -31.27 1.91 1.97
C VAL A 124 -29.98 1.78 2.78
N ILE A 125 -29.97 1.02 3.88
CA ILE A 125 -28.73 0.76 4.65
C ILE A 125 -27.68 0.09 3.76
N TYR A 126 -28.05 -0.99 3.07
CA TYR A 126 -27.12 -1.70 2.19
C TYR A 126 -26.60 -0.82 1.05
N TYR A 127 -27.48 -0.01 0.46
CA TYR A 127 -27.11 0.94 -0.58
C TYR A 127 -26.05 1.93 -0.10
N HIS A 128 -26.27 2.61 1.02
CA HIS A 128 -25.31 3.58 1.53
C HIS A 128 -24.00 2.93 1.95
N GLU A 129 -24.06 1.74 2.56
CA GLU A 129 -22.85 1.05 2.97
C GLU A 129 -22.05 0.55 1.76
N LEU A 130 -22.70 0.12 0.67
CA LEU A 130 -22.03 -0.21 -0.59
C LEU A 130 -21.25 0.98 -1.16
N ILE A 131 -21.85 2.18 -1.15
CA ILE A 131 -21.17 3.41 -1.59
C ILE A 131 -19.92 3.66 -0.74
N ARG A 132 -20.04 3.55 0.58
CA ARG A 132 -18.90 3.74 1.51
C ARG A 132 -17.80 2.71 1.28
N TYR A 133 -18.14 1.45 1.06
CA TYR A 133 -17.16 0.43 0.71
C TYR A 133 -16.44 0.80 -0.59
N GLN A 134 -17.18 1.21 -1.62
CA GLN A 134 -16.59 1.62 -2.89
C GLN A 134 -15.62 2.81 -2.73
N GLU A 135 -16.00 3.84 -1.98
CA GLU A 135 -15.12 4.99 -1.69
C GLU A 135 -13.85 4.56 -0.94
N ARG A 136 -13.98 3.69 0.08
CA ARG A 136 -12.83 3.16 0.84
C ARG A 136 -11.92 2.31 -0.04
N ILE A 137 -12.48 1.47 -0.91
CA ILE A 137 -11.77 0.67 -1.91
C ILE A 137 -10.98 1.58 -2.85
N GLU A 138 -11.60 2.61 -3.41
CA GLU A 138 -10.95 3.54 -4.33
C GLU A 138 -9.79 4.30 -3.68
N ILE A 139 -9.99 4.78 -2.45
CA ILE A 139 -8.94 5.44 -1.66
C ILE A 139 -7.78 4.47 -1.40
N LEU A 140 -8.08 3.22 -1.02
CA LEU A 140 -7.05 2.19 -0.79
C LEU A 140 -6.29 1.84 -2.06
N ILE A 141 -6.98 1.63 -3.18
CA ILE A 141 -6.34 1.34 -4.48
C ILE A 141 -5.39 2.47 -4.85
N LYS A 142 -5.85 3.73 -4.81
CA LYS A 142 -5.02 4.89 -5.15
C LYS A 142 -3.75 4.95 -4.28
N LYS A 143 -3.89 4.75 -2.97
CA LYS A 143 -2.76 4.72 -2.03
C LYS A 143 -1.83 3.54 -2.30
N ASN A 144 -2.37 2.35 -2.57
CA ASN A 144 -1.58 1.16 -2.88
C ASN A 144 -0.80 1.30 -4.18
N THR A 145 -1.41 1.82 -5.24
CA THR A 145 -0.72 2.08 -6.52
C THR A 145 0.46 3.04 -6.34
N GLN A 146 0.27 4.11 -5.57
CA GLN A 146 1.37 5.04 -5.26
C GLN A 146 2.49 4.35 -4.46
N ARG A 147 2.14 3.55 -3.44
CA ARG A 147 3.13 2.79 -2.66
C ARG A 147 3.85 1.75 -3.51
N GLN A 148 3.16 1.10 -4.45
CA GLN A 148 3.76 0.12 -5.34
C GLN A 148 4.84 0.73 -6.24
N LEU A 149 4.64 1.99 -6.68
CA LEU A 149 5.67 2.74 -7.41
C LEU A 149 6.91 2.99 -6.53
N PHE A 150 6.73 3.48 -5.30
CA PHE A 150 7.85 3.66 -4.38
C PHE A 150 8.55 2.35 -4.02
N TYR A 151 7.80 1.25 -3.88
CA TYR A 151 8.37 -0.08 -3.66
C TYR A 151 9.22 -0.53 -4.85
N GLY A 152 8.76 -0.29 -6.08
CA GLY A 152 9.52 -0.59 -7.28
C GLY A 152 10.85 0.18 -7.34
N VAL A 153 10.82 1.48 -7.02
CA VAL A 153 12.05 2.30 -6.93
C VAL A 153 12.98 1.75 -5.86
N ALA A 154 12.49 1.55 -4.63
CA ALA A 154 13.27 1.03 -3.51
C ALA A 154 13.90 -0.32 -3.83
N LEU A 155 13.18 -1.21 -4.51
CA LEU A 155 13.69 -2.51 -4.91
C LEU A 155 14.88 -2.38 -5.88
N ILE A 156 14.74 -1.54 -6.90
CA ILE A 156 15.80 -1.33 -7.88
C ILE A 156 17.04 -0.72 -7.21
N THR A 157 16.85 0.32 -6.39
CA THR A 157 17.95 0.99 -5.71
C THR A 157 18.64 0.09 -4.68
N THR A 158 17.89 -0.73 -3.93
CA THR A 158 18.44 -1.69 -2.97
C THR A 158 19.24 -2.79 -3.65
N VAL A 159 18.75 -3.32 -4.78
CA VAL A 159 19.50 -4.33 -5.54
C VAL A 159 20.79 -3.74 -6.11
N LEU A 160 20.71 -2.54 -6.71
CA LEU A 160 21.88 -1.85 -7.25
C LEU A 160 22.91 -1.52 -6.14
N SER A 161 22.46 -0.97 -5.02
CA SER A 161 23.34 -0.60 -3.90
C SER A 161 24.02 -1.84 -3.31
N THR A 162 23.29 -2.96 -3.18
CA THR A 162 23.84 -4.23 -2.71
C THR A 162 24.89 -4.80 -3.67
N LEU A 163 24.60 -4.86 -4.97
CA LEU A 163 25.53 -5.38 -5.98
C LEU A 163 26.79 -4.53 -6.09
N LEU A 164 26.65 -3.20 -6.09
CA LEU A 164 27.78 -2.28 -6.12
C LEU A 164 28.63 -2.39 -4.86
N THR A 165 28.01 -2.46 -3.68
CA THR A 165 28.73 -2.67 -2.41
C THR A 165 29.54 -3.97 -2.45
N ALA A 166 28.93 -5.07 -2.89
CA ALA A 166 29.62 -6.35 -3.03
C ALA A 166 30.77 -6.28 -4.05
N GLY A 167 30.52 -5.66 -5.21
CA GLY A 167 31.52 -5.49 -6.27
C GLY A 167 32.74 -4.70 -5.82
N VAL A 168 32.53 -3.57 -5.12
CA VAL A 168 33.60 -2.76 -4.55
C VAL A 168 34.42 -3.59 -3.57
N ILE A 169 33.78 -4.26 -2.60
CA ILE A 169 34.47 -5.09 -1.60
C ILE A 169 35.31 -6.20 -2.28
N ILE A 170 34.72 -6.91 -3.25
CA ILE A 170 35.40 -7.99 -3.96
C ILE A 170 36.59 -7.47 -4.77
N SER A 171 36.41 -6.38 -5.52
CA SER A 171 37.48 -5.78 -6.33
C SER A 171 38.70 -5.41 -5.49
N THR A 172 38.46 -4.91 -4.28
CA THR A 172 39.53 -4.50 -3.37
C THR A 172 40.27 -5.72 -2.79
N ILE A 173 39.56 -6.79 -2.43
CA ILE A 173 40.19 -8.05 -1.99
C ILE A 173 41.14 -8.59 -3.08
N PHE A 174 40.71 -8.61 -4.34
CA PHE A 174 41.56 -9.08 -5.44
C PHE A 174 42.72 -8.13 -5.77
N SER A 175 42.55 -6.82 -5.61
CA SER A 175 43.64 -5.85 -5.80
C SER A 175 44.76 -5.92 -4.74
N HIS A 176 44.44 -6.40 -3.54
CA HIS A 176 45.36 -6.50 -2.40
C HIS A 176 46.05 -7.87 -2.26
N HIS A 177 45.77 -8.81 -3.17
CA HIS A 177 46.47 -10.10 -3.28
C HIS A 177 47.26 -10.19 -4.60
N PRO A 178 48.42 -9.50 -4.74
CA PRO A 178 49.47 -9.88 -5.68
C PRO A 178 50.30 -11.06 -5.19
#